data_AF-A0A9D1E5P8-F1
#
_entry.id   AF-A0A9D1E5P8-F1
#
_cell.length_a   1.000
_cell.length_b   1.000
_cell.length_c   1.000
_cell.angle_alpha   90.00
_cell.angle_beta   90.00
_cell.angle_gamma   90.00
#
_symmetry.space_group_name_H-M   'P 1'
#
loop_
_entity.id
_entity.type
_entity.pdbx_description
1 polymer ?
#
loop_
_entity_poly.entity_id
_entity_poly.type
_entity_poly.pdbx_seq_one_letter_code
_entity_poly.pdbx_strand_id
1 'polypeptide(L)'
;MKKLTAFLCAVAGAALAVFAGCAQEQTFTQKTYDYDGEIVSVAIDVTDRQVDISASEDGGVHIYYYDSEKEYLDIAVSDDDKLTVSLVLDKEWTDFIGTKPSVEYRKIAVEVPDGAIVSLTASTTNEDIKASSLSLADSITLSSNGGNVVCEGVNAGKSLSLAAKNGNITGTLVGGWDDYSITCTIKKGDSNLPESKEGGSKSLAVDCNNGDVNIQFAQ
;
A
#
# COMPACT_ATOMS: atom_id res chain seq x y z
N MET A 1 -67.91 -14.60 47.02
CA MET A 1 -67.20 -15.22 48.16
C MET A 1 -65.81 -15.59 47.67
N LYS A 2 -64.74 -14.82 47.98
CA LYS A 2 -63.69 -15.12 48.99
C LYS A 2 -63.16 -16.57 48.83
N LYS A 3 -61.88 -16.92 48.61
CA LYS A 3 -60.55 -16.37 48.98
C LYS A 3 -59.49 -16.92 47.98
N LEU A 4 -58.52 -16.15 47.49
CA LEU A 4 -57.12 -16.02 47.97
C LEU A 4 -56.37 -17.33 48.27
N THR A 5 -55.37 -17.70 47.47
CA THR A 5 -54.06 -18.22 47.95
C THR A 5 -52.99 -18.04 46.86
N ALA A 6 -51.83 -17.53 47.26
CA ALA A 6 -50.65 -17.23 46.45
C ALA A 6 -49.55 -18.31 46.62
N PHE A 7 -48.39 -18.06 46.00
CA PHE A 7 -47.06 -18.74 46.11
C PHE A 7 -46.87 -20.00 45.22
N LEU A 8 -45.75 -20.25 44.51
CA LEU A 8 -44.35 -19.79 44.61
C LEU A 8 -43.52 -20.17 43.33
N CYS A 9 -42.55 -19.32 42.96
CA CYS A 9 -41.21 -19.55 42.35
C CYS A 9 -40.95 -20.13 40.92
N ALA A 10 -40.19 -19.31 40.16
CA ALA A 10 -39.00 -19.57 39.32
C ALA A 10 -39.14 -20.54 38.12
N VAL A 11 -38.62 -20.25 36.92
CA VAL A 11 -37.19 -20.03 36.59
C VAL A 11 -37.07 -19.21 35.29
N ALA A 12 -36.03 -18.37 35.26
CA ALA A 12 -35.59 -17.55 34.14
C ALA A 12 -35.08 -18.36 32.94
N GLY A 13 -35.21 -17.79 31.74
CA GLY A 13 -34.61 -18.30 30.52
C GLY A 13 -34.50 -17.21 29.46
N ALA A 14 -33.92 -16.06 29.80
CA ALA A 14 -33.43 -15.13 28.80
C ALA A 14 -32.19 -15.79 28.16
N ALA A 15 -32.38 -16.39 26.98
CA ALA A 15 -31.28 -16.80 26.13
C ALA A 15 -30.62 -15.54 25.55
N LEU A 16 -29.81 -14.86 26.38
CA LEU A 16 -28.74 -14.03 25.90
C LEU A 16 -27.72 -14.98 25.27
N ALA A 17 -27.85 -15.19 23.97
CA ALA A 17 -26.76 -15.74 23.17
C ALA A 17 -25.62 -14.73 23.28
N VAL A 18 -24.68 -15.00 24.20
CA VAL A 18 -23.40 -14.33 24.23
C VAL A 18 -22.69 -14.79 22.96
N PHE A 19 -22.75 -13.97 21.91
CA PHE A 19 -21.80 -14.08 20.81
C PHE A 19 -20.43 -13.69 21.37
N ALA A 20 -19.81 -14.63 22.09
CA ALA A 20 -18.37 -14.64 22.25
C ALA A 20 -17.80 -15.07 20.89
N GLY A 21 -17.82 -14.14 19.94
CA GLY A 21 -17.00 -14.23 18.74
C GLY A 21 -15.55 -14.16 19.19
N CYS A 22 -14.99 -15.31 19.61
CA CYS A 22 -13.56 -15.47 19.64
C CYS A 22 -13.13 -15.42 18.18
N ALA A 23 -12.72 -14.25 17.70
CA ALA A 23 -11.97 -14.18 16.47
C ALA A 23 -10.85 -15.22 16.59
N GLN A 24 -10.82 -16.21 15.72
CA GLN A 24 -9.66 -17.07 15.62
C GLN A 24 -8.48 -16.14 15.36
N GLU A 25 -7.56 -16.03 16.32
CA GLU A 25 -6.32 -15.32 16.10
C GLU A 25 -5.58 -16.06 14.96
N GLN A 26 -5.53 -15.41 13.81
CA GLN A 26 -4.72 -15.89 12.68
C GLN A 26 -3.26 -15.92 13.11
N THR A 27 -2.54 -16.97 12.73
CA THR A 27 -1.11 -17.06 13.04
C THR A 27 -0.31 -16.54 11.86
N PHE A 28 0.29 -15.37 12.03
CA PHE A 28 1.17 -14.78 11.03
C PHE A 28 2.59 -15.32 11.17
N THR A 29 3.21 -15.64 10.04
CA THR A 29 4.59 -16.12 9.94
C THR A 29 5.38 -15.17 9.07
N GLN A 30 6.54 -14.73 9.55
CA GLN A 30 7.46 -13.93 8.73
C GLN A 30 7.97 -14.74 7.55
N LYS A 31 8.01 -14.11 6.37
CA LYS A 31 8.49 -14.68 5.12
C LYS A 31 9.47 -13.73 4.46
N THR A 32 10.36 -14.34 3.68
CA THR A 32 11.25 -13.67 2.75
C THR A 32 11.11 -14.33 1.40
N TYR A 33 11.06 -13.51 0.35
CA TYR A 33 11.21 -13.95 -1.04
C TYR A 33 12.46 -13.29 -1.62
N ASP A 34 13.34 -14.11 -2.17
CA ASP A 34 14.60 -13.69 -2.77
C ASP A 34 14.62 -14.11 -4.25
N TYR A 35 15.03 -13.20 -5.13
CA TYR A 35 15.17 -13.49 -6.56
C TYR A 35 16.36 -12.74 -7.16
N ASP A 36 17.34 -13.50 -7.65
CA ASP A 36 18.59 -13.00 -8.23
C ASP A 36 18.56 -12.93 -9.76
N GLY A 37 17.42 -13.25 -10.39
CA GLY A 37 17.27 -13.18 -11.84
C GLY A 37 17.06 -11.75 -12.35
N GLU A 38 17.02 -11.59 -13.66
CA GLU A 38 16.72 -10.30 -14.28
C GLU A 38 15.26 -9.90 -14.01
N ILE A 39 15.03 -8.62 -13.71
CA ILE A 39 13.70 -8.02 -13.57
C ILE A 39 13.65 -6.76 -14.40
N VAL A 40 12.68 -6.71 -15.31
CA VAL A 40 12.42 -5.54 -16.15
C VAL A 40 11.37 -4.64 -15.51
N SER A 41 10.35 -5.22 -14.87
CA SER A 41 9.28 -4.42 -14.25
C SER A 41 8.70 -5.06 -12.99
N VAL A 42 8.19 -4.22 -12.10
CA VAL A 42 7.60 -4.64 -10.83
C VAL A 42 6.19 -4.08 -10.71
N ALA A 43 5.24 -4.94 -10.37
CA ALA A 43 3.85 -4.59 -10.10
C ALA A 43 3.42 -5.13 -8.74
N ILE A 44 3.15 -4.22 -7.80
CA ILE A 44 2.66 -4.53 -6.45
C ILE A 44 1.21 -4.06 -6.38
N ASP A 45 0.27 -4.98 -6.15
CA ASP A 45 -1.14 -4.65 -5.97
C ASP A 45 -1.70 -5.35 -4.73
N VAL A 46 -1.80 -4.59 -3.65
CA VAL A 46 -2.19 -5.11 -2.33
C VAL A 46 -3.31 -4.26 -1.75
N THR A 47 -3.83 -4.65 -0.59
CA THR A 47 -4.89 -3.89 0.08
C THR A 47 -4.69 -3.94 1.59
N ASP A 48 -4.98 -2.84 2.30
CA ASP A 48 -4.75 -2.74 3.75
C ASP A 48 -3.29 -3.06 4.16
N ARG A 49 -2.31 -2.77 3.30
CA ARG A 49 -0.88 -3.02 3.55
C ARG A 49 -0.05 -1.76 3.37
N GLN A 50 0.82 -1.49 4.34
CA GLN A 50 1.90 -0.53 4.16
C GLN A 50 2.95 -1.17 3.23
N VAL A 51 3.38 -0.43 2.22
CA VAL A 51 4.37 -0.87 1.24
C VAL A 51 5.56 0.09 1.26
N ASP A 52 6.71 -0.40 1.72
CA ASP A 52 7.97 0.34 1.71
C ASP A 52 8.87 -0.24 0.61
N ILE A 53 9.25 0.58 -0.37
CA ILE A 53 10.02 0.19 -1.54
C ILE A 53 11.36 0.93 -1.55
N SER A 54 12.45 0.21 -1.74
CA SER A 54 13.81 0.76 -1.78
C SER A 54 14.71 0.05 -2.77
N ALA A 55 15.86 0.66 -3.09
CA ALA A 55 16.93 -0.01 -3.79
C ALA A 55 17.49 -1.18 -2.96
N SER A 56 17.81 -2.30 -3.61
CA SER A 56 18.58 -3.39 -3.02
C SER A 56 20.08 -3.07 -3.00
N GLU A 57 20.78 -3.48 -1.95
CA GLU A 57 22.23 -3.30 -1.80
C GLU A 57 23.05 -4.29 -2.64
N ASP A 58 22.55 -5.51 -2.84
CA ASP A 58 23.24 -6.58 -3.55
C ASP A 58 22.79 -6.73 -5.01
N GLY A 59 21.78 -5.95 -5.42
CA GLY A 59 21.23 -5.96 -6.76
C GLY A 59 20.26 -7.10 -7.05
N GLY A 60 19.85 -7.87 -6.03
CA GLY A 60 18.74 -8.82 -6.09
C GLY A 60 17.40 -8.18 -5.71
N VAL A 61 16.31 -8.93 -5.88
CA VAL A 61 15.02 -8.59 -5.30
C VAL A 61 14.87 -9.29 -3.96
N HIS A 62 14.52 -8.53 -2.92
CA HIS A 62 14.15 -9.06 -1.61
C HIS A 62 12.78 -8.53 -1.18
N ILE A 63 11.90 -9.42 -0.74
CA ILE A 63 10.58 -9.04 -0.22
C ILE A 63 10.43 -9.62 1.18
N TYR A 64 10.18 -8.76 2.16
CA TYR A 64 9.96 -9.12 3.55
C TYR A 64 8.51 -8.84 3.93
N TYR A 65 7.83 -9.87 4.42
CA TYR A 65 6.38 -9.82 4.65
C TYR A 65 5.94 -10.87 5.68
N TYR A 66 4.64 -10.90 5.95
CA TYR A 66 4.01 -11.89 6.80
C TYR A 66 2.84 -12.55 6.08
N ASP A 67 2.77 -13.87 6.17
CA ASP A 67 1.65 -14.68 5.69
C ASP A 67 0.90 -15.32 6.85
N SER A 68 -0.40 -15.52 6.66
CA SER A 68 -1.23 -16.43 7.46
C SER A 68 -1.93 -17.44 6.54
N GLU A 69 -2.70 -18.32 7.15
CA GLU A 69 -3.58 -19.25 6.44
C GLU A 69 -4.73 -18.57 5.66
N LYS A 70 -5.03 -17.29 5.91
CA LYS A 70 -6.12 -16.54 5.25
C LYS A 70 -5.67 -15.29 4.50
N GLU A 71 -4.45 -14.83 4.73
CA GLU A 71 -3.89 -13.61 4.15
C GLU A 71 -2.45 -13.89 3.76
N TYR A 72 -2.18 -14.01 2.46
CA TYR A 72 -0.83 -14.34 2.00
C TYR A 72 -0.51 -13.66 0.68
N LEU A 73 0.79 -13.46 0.40
CA LEU A 73 1.22 -12.89 -0.87
C LEU A 73 1.32 -13.98 -1.95
N ASP A 74 0.77 -13.68 -3.12
CA ASP A 74 1.06 -14.36 -4.37
C ASP A 74 2.17 -13.59 -5.10
N ILE A 75 3.34 -14.20 -5.20
CA ILE A 75 4.55 -13.61 -5.77
C ILE A 75 4.98 -14.46 -6.95
N ALA A 76 5.08 -13.85 -8.13
CA ALA A 76 5.44 -14.54 -9.36
C ALA A 76 6.33 -13.67 -10.25
N VAL A 77 7.21 -14.31 -11.01
CA VAL A 77 7.96 -13.69 -12.10
C VAL A 77 7.53 -14.39 -13.39
N SER A 78 7.10 -13.62 -14.39
CA SER A 78 6.71 -14.14 -15.71
C SER A 78 7.90 -14.26 -16.66
N ASP A 79 7.67 -14.91 -17.81
CA ASP A 79 8.69 -15.12 -18.86
C ASP A 79 9.25 -13.81 -19.47
N ASP A 80 8.62 -12.66 -19.22
CA ASP A 80 9.04 -11.31 -19.62
C ASP A 80 9.68 -10.52 -18.47
N ASP A 81 10.18 -11.22 -17.44
CA ASP A 81 10.92 -10.66 -16.31
C ASP A 81 10.12 -9.60 -15.53
N LYS A 82 8.79 -9.79 -15.48
CA LYS A 82 7.90 -8.96 -14.67
C LYS A 82 7.60 -9.65 -13.35
N LEU A 83 8.00 -9.00 -12.26
CA LEU A 83 7.63 -9.39 -10.90
C LEU A 83 6.23 -8.86 -10.56
N THR A 84 5.35 -9.75 -10.12
CA THR A 84 4.04 -9.41 -9.57
C THR A 84 3.93 -9.81 -8.11
N VAL A 85 3.43 -8.89 -7.28
CA VAL A 85 3.19 -9.11 -5.84
C VAL A 85 1.73 -8.75 -5.55
N SER A 86 0.90 -9.74 -5.27
CA SER A 86 -0.53 -9.56 -5.00
C SER A 86 -0.90 -10.08 -3.63
N LEU A 87 -1.82 -9.41 -2.93
CA LEU A 87 -2.38 -9.96 -1.68
C LEU A 87 -3.57 -10.86 -1.99
N VAL A 88 -3.52 -12.10 -1.52
CA VAL A 88 -4.63 -13.03 -1.54
C VAL A 88 -5.31 -13.05 -0.17
N LEU A 89 -6.64 -12.89 -0.17
CA LEU A 89 -7.48 -12.96 1.02
C LEU A 89 -8.40 -14.19 0.91
N ASP A 90 -7.96 -15.32 1.46
CA ASP A 90 -8.77 -16.52 1.62
C ASP A 90 -9.61 -16.44 2.90
N LYS A 91 -10.53 -15.46 2.91
CA LYS A 91 -11.36 -15.12 4.06
C LYS A 91 -12.82 -15.39 3.79
N GLU A 92 -13.48 -16.00 4.77
CA GLU A 92 -14.93 -16.04 4.82
C GLU A 92 -15.48 -14.67 5.25
N TRP A 93 -16.72 -14.35 4.87
CA TRP A 93 -17.32 -13.06 5.21
C TRP A 93 -17.33 -12.74 6.71
N THR A 94 -17.38 -13.76 7.57
CA THR A 94 -17.30 -13.63 9.04
C THR A 94 -15.94 -13.18 9.53
N ASP A 95 -14.86 -13.47 8.78
CA ASP A 95 -13.48 -13.08 9.15
C ASP A 95 -13.23 -11.58 9.01
N PHE A 96 -14.15 -10.86 8.36
CA PHE A 96 -14.15 -9.40 8.31
C PHE A 96 -14.84 -8.76 9.52
N ILE A 97 -15.51 -9.55 10.36
CA ILE A 97 -16.15 -9.09 11.60
C ILE A 97 -15.14 -9.22 12.74
N GLY A 98 -14.48 -8.11 13.07
CA GLY A 98 -13.50 -8.08 14.15
C GLY A 98 -12.48 -6.97 13.96
N THR A 99 -11.42 -7.03 14.74
CA THR A 99 -10.27 -6.13 14.57
C THR A 99 -9.37 -6.64 13.44
N LYS A 100 -8.84 -5.71 12.63
CA LYS A 100 -7.79 -6.04 11.65
C LYS A 100 -6.56 -6.62 12.35
N PRO A 101 -5.72 -7.40 11.65
CA PRO A 101 -4.42 -7.81 12.18
C PRO A 101 -3.58 -6.62 12.63
N SER A 102 -2.68 -6.88 13.59
CA SER A 102 -1.66 -5.91 14.03
C SER A 102 -0.95 -5.29 12.82
N VAL A 103 -0.59 -4.01 12.94
CA VAL A 103 0.09 -3.26 11.87
C VAL A 103 1.39 -3.95 11.45
N GLU A 104 2.08 -4.64 12.37
CA GLU A 104 3.33 -5.35 12.07
C GLU A 104 3.18 -6.43 10.99
N TYR A 105 2.04 -7.12 10.97
CA TYR A 105 1.73 -8.16 9.98
C TYR A 105 1.20 -7.60 8.66
N ARG A 106 1.00 -6.28 8.60
CA ARG A 106 0.46 -5.57 7.44
C ARG A 106 1.50 -4.70 6.76
N LYS A 107 2.78 -4.94 7.00
CA LYS A 107 3.91 -4.28 6.34
C LYS A 107 4.55 -5.20 5.31
N ILE A 108 4.89 -4.63 4.17
CA ILE A 108 5.64 -5.28 3.10
C ILE A 108 6.82 -4.35 2.78
N ALA A 109 8.04 -4.87 2.91
CA ALA A 109 9.24 -4.20 2.44
C ALA A 109 9.70 -4.87 1.14
N VAL A 110 9.94 -4.08 0.10
CA VAL A 110 10.34 -4.54 -1.23
C VAL A 110 11.63 -3.83 -1.64
N GLU A 111 12.71 -4.58 -1.68
CA GLU A 111 14.01 -4.13 -2.16
C GLU A 111 14.18 -4.61 -3.60
N VAL A 112 14.56 -3.69 -4.49
CA VAL A 112 14.66 -3.98 -5.91
C VAL A 112 15.97 -3.47 -6.52
N PRO A 113 16.52 -4.13 -7.54
CA PRO A 113 17.75 -3.69 -8.20
C PRO A 113 17.66 -2.23 -8.70
N ASP A 114 18.54 -1.36 -8.20
CA ASP A 114 18.58 0.04 -8.62
C ASP A 114 19.19 0.19 -10.03
N GLY A 115 18.60 1.06 -10.85
CA GLY A 115 19.06 1.34 -12.20
C GLY A 115 18.90 0.22 -13.23
N ALA A 116 18.61 -1.03 -12.81
CA ALA A 116 18.38 -2.16 -13.71
C ALA A 116 16.89 -2.31 -14.09
N ILE A 117 15.97 -1.94 -13.20
CA ILE A 117 14.54 -2.02 -13.46
C ILE A 117 14.07 -0.86 -14.33
N VAL A 118 13.21 -1.19 -15.29
CA VAL A 118 12.63 -0.23 -16.23
C VAL A 118 11.45 0.48 -15.60
N SER A 119 10.52 -0.24 -14.97
CA SER A 119 9.32 0.37 -14.38
C SER A 119 8.81 -0.28 -13.09
N LEU A 120 8.15 0.52 -12.27
CA LEU A 120 7.53 0.12 -11.01
C LEU A 120 6.11 0.66 -10.94
N THR A 121 5.15 -0.21 -10.59
CA THR A 121 3.80 0.17 -10.19
C THR A 121 3.50 -0.40 -8.81
N ALA A 122 2.99 0.43 -7.91
CA ALA A 122 2.54 0.00 -6.59
C ALA A 122 1.19 0.61 -6.22
N SER A 123 0.24 -0.23 -5.80
CA SER A 123 -1.05 0.18 -5.27
C SER A 123 -1.40 -0.48 -3.95
N THR A 124 -2.05 0.29 -3.08
CA THR A 124 -2.61 -0.20 -1.82
C THR A 124 -3.90 0.55 -1.45
N THR A 125 -4.56 0.09 -0.39
CA THR A 125 -5.67 0.80 0.24
C THR A 125 -5.39 1.00 1.73
N ASN A 126 -5.97 2.05 2.31
CA ASN A 126 -6.00 2.40 3.74
C ASN A 126 -4.64 2.56 4.46
N GLU A 127 -3.53 2.24 3.82
CA GLU A 127 -2.18 2.30 4.36
C GLU A 127 -1.24 3.01 3.38
N ASP A 128 -0.05 3.35 3.86
CA ASP A 128 0.89 4.21 3.15
C ASP A 128 1.72 3.42 2.12
N ILE A 129 2.08 4.08 1.03
CA ILE A 129 3.14 3.64 0.11
C ILE A 129 4.31 4.59 0.25
N LYS A 130 5.50 4.03 0.45
CA LYS A 130 6.76 4.77 0.49
C LYS A 130 7.73 4.22 -0.54
N ALA A 131 8.31 5.08 -1.37
CA ALA A 131 9.40 4.74 -2.28
C ALA A 131 10.63 5.59 -1.97
N SER A 132 11.79 4.98 -1.77
CA SER A 132 12.99 5.67 -1.27
C SER A 132 14.25 5.29 -2.04
N SER A 133 15.06 6.28 -2.42
CA SER A 133 16.36 6.10 -3.08
C SER A 133 16.31 5.15 -4.28
N LEU A 134 15.33 5.35 -5.17
CA LEU A 134 15.09 4.51 -6.34
C LEU A 134 15.29 5.29 -7.62
N SER A 135 16.08 4.76 -8.56
CA SER A 135 16.28 5.32 -9.88
C SER A 135 15.92 4.31 -10.97
N LEU A 136 14.81 4.55 -11.67
CA LEU A 136 14.32 3.67 -12.75
C LEU A 136 14.45 4.32 -14.12
N ALA A 137 14.69 3.50 -15.15
CA ALA A 137 14.94 3.97 -16.50
C ALA A 137 13.70 4.59 -17.19
N ASP A 138 12.49 4.15 -16.83
CA ASP A 138 11.26 4.57 -17.48
C ASP A 138 10.28 5.25 -16.51
N SER A 139 9.60 4.46 -15.68
CA SER A 139 8.44 4.98 -14.93
C SER A 139 8.26 4.45 -13.53
N ILE A 140 7.72 5.30 -12.67
CA ILE A 140 7.26 4.95 -11.31
C ILE A 140 5.80 5.39 -11.20
N THR A 141 4.92 4.50 -10.78
CA THR A 141 3.50 4.78 -10.51
C THR A 141 3.13 4.31 -9.12
N LEU A 142 2.72 5.23 -8.25
CA LEU A 142 2.33 4.92 -6.86
C LEU A 142 0.90 5.43 -6.60
N SER A 143 0.04 4.57 -6.05
CA SER A 143 -1.37 4.91 -5.81
C SER A 143 -1.87 4.37 -4.47
N SER A 144 -2.41 5.23 -3.61
CA SER A 144 -3.09 4.81 -2.38
C SER A 144 -4.51 5.36 -2.28
N ASN A 145 -5.44 4.51 -1.86
CA ASN A 145 -6.79 4.91 -1.48
C ASN A 145 -7.01 4.71 0.02
N GLY A 146 -6.70 5.73 0.81
CA GLY A 146 -6.88 5.72 2.26
C GLY A 146 -5.60 5.88 3.06
N GLY A 147 -4.43 5.83 2.40
CA GLY A 147 -3.15 6.22 2.99
C GLY A 147 -2.41 7.24 2.14
N ASN A 148 -1.22 7.59 2.61
CA ASN A 148 -0.32 8.56 2.00
C ASN A 148 0.53 7.91 0.90
N VAL A 149 1.01 8.74 -0.01
CA VAL A 149 2.07 8.39 -0.97
C VAL A 149 3.30 9.23 -0.64
N VAL A 150 4.41 8.57 -0.35
CA VAL A 150 5.66 9.19 0.08
C VAL A 150 6.80 8.83 -0.87
N CYS A 151 7.54 9.83 -1.34
CA CYS A 151 8.73 9.63 -2.16
C CYS A 151 9.96 10.28 -1.53
N GLU A 152 11.07 9.56 -1.38
CA GLU A 152 12.31 10.09 -0.79
C GLU A 152 13.49 9.87 -1.73
N GLY A 153 13.84 10.87 -2.54
CA GLY A 153 14.99 10.80 -3.45
C GLY A 153 14.76 9.84 -4.61
N VAL A 154 13.57 9.90 -5.22
CA VAL A 154 13.22 9.03 -6.36
C VAL A 154 13.52 9.70 -7.71
N ASN A 155 13.95 8.90 -8.68
CA ASN A 155 14.23 9.30 -10.04
C ASN A 155 13.51 8.37 -11.03
N ALA A 156 12.60 8.90 -11.85
CA ALA A 156 12.07 8.20 -12.99
C ALA A 156 12.62 8.84 -14.27
N GLY A 157 13.18 8.01 -15.17
CA GLY A 157 13.81 8.48 -16.40
C GLY A 157 12.84 9.15 -17.37
N LYS A 158 11.55 8.78 -17.36
CA LYS A 158 10.52 9.36 -18.23
C LYS A 158 9.29 9.86 -17.50
N SER A 159 8.68 9.07 -16.60
CA SER A 159 7.42 9.48 -15.97
C SER A 159 7.28 9.05 -14.51
N LEU A 160 6.76 9.97 -13.69
CA LEU A 160 6.37 9.71 -12.32
C LEU A 160 4.88 10.02 -12.15
N SER A 161 4.10 9.05 -11.71
CA SER A 161 2.67 9.22 -11.42
C SER A 161 2.38 8.91 -9.95
N LEU A 162 1.79 9.87 -9.25
CA LEU A 162 1.46 9.78 -7.83
C LEU A 162 -0.03 10.05 -7.64
N ALA A 163 -0.73 9.13 -6.98
CA ALA A 163 -2.16 9.25 -6.72
C ALA A 163 -2.52 8.97 -5.26
N ALA A 164 -3.27 9.87 -4.63
CA ALA A 164 -3.80 9.68 -3.28
C ALA A 164 -5.27 10.11 -3.20
N LYS A 165 -6.17 9.18 -2.85
CA LYS A 165 -7.61 9.51 -2.77
C LYS A 165 -7.98 10.15 -1.43
N ASN A 166 -7.45 9.63 -0.33
CA ASN A 166 -7.70 10.09 1.03
C ASN A 166 -6.39 9.95 1.81
N GLY A 167 -5.51 10.93 1.65
CA GLY A 167 -4.13 10.88 2.12
C GLY A 167 -3.29 11.93 1.40
N ASN A 168 -2.13 12.23 1.96
CA ASN A 168 -1.23 13.24 1.41
C ASN A 168 -0.26 12.63 0.41
N ILE A 169 0.23 13.47 -0.50
CA ILE A 169 1.35 13.15 -1.38
C ILE A 169 2.53 14.03 -0.96
N THR A 170 3.60 13.41 -0.48
CA THR A 170 4.78 14.16 -0.01
C THR A 170 6.04 13.54 -0.59
N GLY A 171 7.05 14.36 -0.89
CA GLY A 171 8.33 13.78 -1.23
C GLY A 171 9.37 14.70 -1.83
N THR A 172 10.50 14.08 -2.16
CA THR A 172 11.65 14.68 -2.85
C THR A 172 11.97 13.89 -4.11
N LEU A 173 12.05 14.58 -5.24
CA LEU A 173 12.39 14.02 -6.55
C LEU A 173 13.81 14.43 -6.96
N VAL A 174 14.52 13.52 -7.62
CA VAL A 174 15.87 13.78 -8.16
C VAL A 174 15.77 14.51 -9.50
N GLY A 175 16.33 15.71 -9.55
CA GLY A 175 16.33 16.60 -10.70
C GLY A 175 15.90 18.01 -10.33
N GLY A 176 16.09 18.94 -11.27
CA GLY A 176 15.63 20.31 -11.14
C GLY A 176 14.15 20.47 -11.52
N TRP A 177 13.54 21.57 -11.07
CA TRP A 177 12.18 21.96 -11.46
C TRP A 177 11.95 21.96 -12.98
N ASP A 178 12.95 22.39 -13.75
CA ASP A 178 12.86 22.50 -15.20
C ASP A 178 12.95 21.15 -15.92
N ASP A 179 13.40 20.09 -15.24
CA ASP A 179 13.43 18.74 -15.81
C ASP A 179 12.03 18.16 -16.00
N TYR A 180 11.02 18.71 -15.31
CA TYR A 180 9.67 18.15 -15.24
C TYR A 180 8.63 18.98 -15.99
N SER A 181 7.84 18.30 -16.82
CA SER A 181 6.51 18.72 -17.23
C SER A 181 5.52 18.19 -16.19
N ILE A 182 4.77 19.08 -15.53
CA ILE A 182 3.96 18.79 -14.35
C ILE A 182 2.48 18.89 -14.72
N THR A 183 1.69 17.91 -14.28
CA THR A 183 0.23 17.98 -14.23
C THR A 183 -0.20 17.63 -12.81
N CYS A 184 -0.83 18.57 -12.10
CA CYS A 184 -1.29 18.38 -10.73
C CYS A 184 -2.79 18.63 -10.64
N THR A 185 -3.55 17.60 -10.31
CA THR A 185 -4.98 17.69 -10.03
C THR A 185 -5.20 17.55 -8.53
N ILE A 186 -5.79 18.57 -7.90
CA ILE A 186 -6.19 18.54 -6.49
C ILE A 186 -7.68 18.90 -6.36
N LYS A 187 -8.44 18.09 -5.60
CA LYS A 187 -9.86 18.40 -5.34
C LYS A 187 -10.08 19.08 -3.98
N LYS A 188 -9.41 18.61 -2.92
CA LYS A 188 -9.43 19.21 -1.58
C LYS A 188 -8.08 19.07 -0.90
N GLY A 189 -7.55 20.18 -0.39
CA GLY A 189 -6.22 20.31 0.19
C GLY A 189 -5.42 21.39 -0.51
N ASP A 190 -4.18 21.58 -0.08
CA ASP A 190 -3.24 22.53 -0.67
C ASP A 190 -2.16 21.80 -1.49
N SER A 191 -1.60 22.48 -2.50
CA SER A 191 -0.50 21.96 -3.30
C SER A 191 0.58 23.01 -3.50
N ASN A 192 1.86 22.59 -3.42
CA ASN A 192 2.99 23.43 -3.80
C ASN A 192 3.33 23.37 -5.31
N LEU A 193 2.61 22.56 -6.09
CA LEU A 193 2.77 22.42 -7.54
C LEU A 193 1.73 23.24 -8.31
N PRO A 194 2.05 23.78 -9.50
CA PRO A 194 1.07 24.36 -10.39
C PRO A 194 0.17 23.26 -10.98
N GLU A 195 -1.04 23.63 -11.40
CA GLU A 195 -1.96 22.72 -12.10
C GLU A 195 -1.33 22.12 -13.37
N SER A 196 -0.58 22.94 -14.11
CA SER A 196 0.17 22.52 -15.29
C SER A 196 1.46 23.31 -15.43
N LYS A 197 2.53 22.63 -15.88
CA LYS A 197 3.79 23.19 -16.35
C LYS A 197 4.28 22.32 -17.50
N GLU A 198 4.65 22.93 -18.61
CA GLU A 198 5.23 22.23 -19.77
C GLU A 198 6.75 22.41 -19.85
N GLY A 199 7.38 21.68 -20.79
CA GLY A 199 8.75 21.93 -21.25
C GLY A 199 9.85 21.12 -20.56
N GLY A 200 9.52 20.28 -19.58
CA GLY A 200 10.45 19.31 -19.01
C GLY A 200 10.51 18.01 -19.81
N SER A 201 11.66 17.34 -19.75
CA SER A 201 11.89 16.06 -20.43
C SER A 201 11.22 14.86 -19.73
N LYS A 202 10.97 14.98 -18.42
CA LYS A 202 10.26 14.02 -17.59
C LYS A 202 8.83 14.48 -17.35
N SER A 203 7.89 13.56 -17.23
CA SER A 203 6.52 13.85 -16.82
C SER A 203 6.33 13.60 -15.32
N LEU A 204 5.69 14.54 -14.63
CA LEU A 204 5.21 14.38 -13.26
C LEU A 204 3.69 14.56 -13.26
N ALA A 205 2.95 13.48 -13.01
CA ALA A 205 1.50 13.49 -12.87
C ALA A 205 1.12 13.25 -11.40
N VAL A 206 0.37 14.17 -10.81
CA VAL A 206 -0.08 14.11 -9.41
C VAL A 206 -1.59 14.24 -9.35
N ASP A 207 -2.28 13.26 -8.76
CA ASP A 207 -3.74 13.29 -8.52
C ASP A 207 -4.02 13.12 -7.02
N CYS A 208 -4.54 14.17 -6.38
CA CYS A 208 -4.93 14.15 -4.98
C CYS A 208 -6.41 14.54 -4.82
N ASN A 209 -7.22 13.66 -4.23
CA ASN A 209 -8.65 13.96 -4.03
C ASN A 209 -8.91 14.64 -2.67
N ASN A 210 -8.45 14.04 -1.56
CA ASN A 210 -8.57 14.61 -0.22
C ASN A 210 -7.24 14.48 0.51
N GLY A 211 -6.43 15.54 0.49
CA GLY A 211 -5.11 15.61 1.13
C GLY A 211 -4.23 16.68 0.48
N ASP A 212 -3.09 16.95 1.11
CA ASP A 212 -2.15 17.96 0.65
C ASP A 212 -1.06 17.34 -0.25
N VAL A 213 -0.52 18.16 -1.15
CA VAL A 213 0.59 17.82 -2.05
C VAL A 213 1.80 18.70 -1.74
N ASN A 214 2.90 18.08 -1.35
CA ASN A 214 4.17 18.78 -1.11
C ASN A 214 5.35 18.02 -1.72
N ILE A 215 5.78 18.46 -2.90
CA ILE A 215 6.87 17.87 -3.66
C ILE A 215 8.06 18.83 -3.73
N GLN A 216 9.23 18.34 -3.34
CA GLN A 216 10.51 19.05 -3.44
C GLN A 216 11.34 18.44 -4.58
N PHE A 217 12.20 19.28 -5.17
CA PHE A 217 13.12 18.90 -6.24
C PHE A 217 14.54 19.11 -5.73
N ALA A 218 15.36 18.05 -5.79
CA ALA A 218 16.74 18.07 -5.31
C ALA A 218 17.69 17.75 -6.47
N GLN A 219 18.65 18.66 -6.69
CA GLN A 219 19.75 18.50 -7.65
C GLN A 219 20.98 17.88 -7.00
#